data_AF-A0A3D5M5W2-F1
#
_entry.id   AF-A0A3D5M5W2-F1
#
_cell.length_a   1.000
_cell.length_b   1.000
_cell.length_c   1.000
_cell.angle_alpha   90.00
_cell.angle_beta   90.00
_cell.angle_gamma   90.00
#
_symmetry.space_group_name_H-M   'P 1'
#
loop_
_entity.id
_entity.type
_entity.pdbx_description
1 polymer ?
#
loop_
_entity_poly.entity_id
_entity_poly.type
_entity_poly.pdbx_seq_one_letter_code
_entity_poly.pdbx_strand_id
1 'polypeptide(L)'
;MWGWLSGQQPGILGSPTSQHVAGVQKEITLAEDMRLFGEVAFELQYITTSQLYEGLAIQARDEARGADHRFLGQILMDLGHLKEKQVLEVLRILHDRPRQGVEEK
;
A
#
# COMPACT_ATOMS: atom_id res chain seq x y z
N MET A 1 -18.49 28.97 -55.32
CA MET A 1 -18.91 28.11 -56.45
C MET A 1 -17.69 27.90 -57.35
N TRP A 2 -17.60 26.74 -58.03
CA TRP A 2 -16.43 26.15 -58.73
C TRP A 2 -15.43 25.48 -57.75
N GLY A 3 -15.16 24.18 -57.70
CA GLY A 3 -15.39 23.07 -58.63
C GLY A 3 -14.05 22.43 -58.99
N TRP A 4 -13.52 21.53 -58.15
CA TRP A 4 -12.33 20.72 -58.47
C TRP A 4 -12.61 19.24 -58.15
N LEU A 5 -12.98 18.52 -59.21
CA LEU A 5 -12.98 17.08 -59.30
C LEU A 5 -11.66 16.67 -59.96
N SER A 6 -11.13 15.52 -59.52
CA SER A 6 -10.14 14.64 -60.16
C SER A 6 -8.66 15.04 -60.17
N GLY A 7 -7.84 14.21 -59.52
CA GLY A 7 -6.60 13.71 -60.13
C GLY A 7 -5.32 13.71 -59.29
N GLN A 8 -5.21 12.88 -58.25
CA GLN A 8 -3.89 12.35 -57.82
C GLN A 8 -4.06 11.08 -56.94
N GLN A 9 -3.53 9.93 -57.40
CA GLN A 9 -3.13 8.79 -56.56
C GLN A 9 -1.59 8.84 -56.40
N PRO A 10 -0.90 8.03 -55.57
CA PRO A 10 -1.24 7.34 -54.32
C PRO A 10 -0.21 7.68 -53.21
N GLY A 11 -0.66 8.05 -52.01
CA GLY A 11 0.21 8.23 -50.84
C GLY A 11 0.09 7.05 -49.90
N ILE A 12 1.19 6.36 -49.66
CA ILE A 12 1.33 5.23 -48.74
C ILE A 12 0.90 5.67 -47.34
N LEU A 13 -0.35 5.40 -46.96
CA LEU A 13 -0.82 5.67 -45.60
C LEU A 13 -0.44 4.46 -44.74
N GLY A 14 0.62 4.66 -43.97
CA GLY A 14 1.13 3.70 -43.01
C GLY A 14 0.02 3.15 -42.12
N SER A 15 0.18 1.88 -41.78
CA SER A 15 -0.54 1.24 -40.68
C SER A 15 -0.57 2.20 -39.48
N PRO A 16 -1.73 2.44 -38.86
CA PRO A 16 -1.77 2.97 -37.51
C PRO A 16 -1.21 1.89 -36.57
N THR A 17 0.12 1.81 -36.52
CA THR A 17 0.88 1.23 -35.43
C THR A 17 0.45 1.91 -34.14
N SER A 18 0.15 1.08 -33.14
CA SER A 18 0.11 1.44 -31.73
C SER A 18 -0.90 2.52 -31.34
N GLN A 19 -2.14 2.10 -31.13
CA GLN A 19 -2.91 2.67 -30.03
C GLN A 19 -2.15 2.34 -28.74
N HIS A 20 -1.26 3.26 -28.35
CA HIS A 20 -0.79 3.43 -26.98
C HIS A 20 -2.03 3.49 -26.09
N VAL A 21 -2.26 2.43 -25.32
CA VAL A 21 -3.21 2.43 -24.22
C VAL A 21 -2.65 3.30 -23.10
N ALA A 22 -2.73 4.61 -23.30
CA ALA A 22 -2.61 5.62 -22.26
C ALA A 22 -3.86 5.52 -21.39
N GLY A 23 -3.73 4.92 -20.21
CA GLY A 23 -4.86 4.86 -19.28
C GLY A 23 -4.83 3.75 -18.23
N VAL A 24 -3.68 3.48 -17.63
CA VAL A 24 -3.65 2.87 -16.29
C VAL A 24 -2.87 3.81 -15.39
N GLN A 25 -3.35 5.05 -15.29
CA GLN A 25 -2.84 6.00 -14.32
C GLN A 25 -3.76 5.98 -13.09
N LYS A 26 -3.24 5.34 -12.05
CA LYS A 26 -3.34 5.81 -10.67
C LYS A 26 -4.76 5.89 -10.09
N GLU A 27 -5.30 4.73 -9.73
CA GLU A 27 -6.33 4.62 -8.71
C GLU A 27 -5.74 3.87 -7.50
N ILE A 28 -4.79 4.51 -6.83
CA ILE A 28 -4.35 4.14 -5.47
C ILE A 28 -4.26 5.46 -4.69
N THR A 29 -5.41 6.03 -4.38
CA THR A 29 -5.50 7.27 -3.59
C THR A 29 -6.64 7.14 -2.60
N LEU A 30 -6.48 6.21 -1.65
CA LEU A 30 -7.27 6.15 -0.40
C LEU A 30 -6.44 5.70 0.82
N ALA A 31 -5.18 5.28 0.64
CA ALA A 31 -4.32 4.78 1.73
C ALA A 31 -3.35 5.83 2.29
N GLU A 32 -3.53 7.13 2.00
CA GLU A 32 -2.48 8.12 2.21
C GLU A 32 -2.16 8.46 3.68
N ASP A 33 -2.92 8.00 4.68
CA ASP A 33 -2.56 8.28 6.08
C ASP A 33 -2.60 7.10 7.06
N MET A 34 -3.18 5.95 6.69
CA MET A 34 -3.25 4.81 7.62
C MET A 34 -1.97 3.97 7.53
N ARG A 35 -0.97 4.35 8.32
CA ARG A 35 0.25 3.57 8.50
C ARG A 35 -0.07 2.22 9.16
N LEU A 36 0.57 1.15 8.71
CA LEU A 36 0.43 -0.17 9.32
C LEU A 36 1.46 -0.41 10.42
N PHE A 37 1.13 -1.28 11.39
CA PHE A 37 2.06 -1.64 12.47
C PHE A 37 3.40 -2.17 11.95
N GLY A 38 3.36 -3.09 10.99
CA GLY A 38 4.57 -3.69 10.41
C GLY A 38 5.46 -2.67 9.69
N GLU A 39 4.86 -1.67 9.04
CA GLU A 39 5.61 -0.60 8.35
C GLU A 39 6.34 0.29 9.35
N VAL A 40 5.64 0.74 10.40
CA VAL A 40 6.25 1.56 11.46
C VAL A 40 7.36 0.80 12.17
N ALA A 41 7.13 -0.47 12.54
CA ALA A 41 8.13 -1.30 13.21
C ALA A 41 9.38 -1.53 12.34
N PHE A 42 9.21 -1.68 11.02
CA PHE A 42 10.30 -1.78 10.06
C PHE A 42 11.06 -0.46 9.90
N GLU A 43 10.36 0.67 9.75
CA GLU A 43 10.99 1.98 9.64
C GLU A 43 11.81 2.37 10.87
N LEU A 44 11.35 1.99 12.07
CA LEU A 44 12.10 2.15 13.32
C LEU A 44 13.28 1.18 13.46
N GLN A 45 13.50 0.29 12.47
CA GLN A 45 14.56 -0.72 12.47
C GLN A 45 14.48 -1.70 13.66
N TYR A 46 13.28 -1.89 14.22
CA TYR A 46 13.06 -2.87 15.29
C TYR A 46 12.94 -4.30 14.78
N ILE A 47 12.48 -4.44 13.54
CA ILE A 47 12.38 -5.73 12.85
C ILE A 47 12.99 -5.62 11.47
N THR A 48 13.49 -6.75 10.98
CA THR A 48 13.87 -6.95 9.59
C THR A 48 12.68 -7.42 8.76
N THR A 49 12.81 -7.33 7.44
CA THR A 49 11.81 -7.87 6.51
C THR A 49 11.57 -9.37 6.72
N SER A 50 12.61 -10.15 7.04
CA SER A 50 12.49 -11.58 7.32
C SER A 50 11.63 -11.86 8.56
N GLN A 51 11.87 -11.10 9.64
CA GLN A 51 11.12 -11.23 10.89
C GLN A 51 9.65 -10.81 10.71
N LEU A 52 9.41 -9.76 9.90
CA LEU A 52 8.05 -9.34 9.55
C LEU A 52 7.30 -10.45 8.81
N TYR A 53 7.92 -11.07 7.80
CA TYR A 53 7.30 -12.18 7.07
C TYR A 53 7.04 -13.40 7.94
N GLU A 54 7.94 -13.73 8.85
CA GLU A 54 7.75 -14.83 9.80
C GLU A 54 6.51 -14.59 10.69
N GLY A 55 6.37 -13.38 11.25
CA GLY A 55 5.21 -13.01 12.06
C GLY A 55 3.90 -13.06 11.27
N LEU A 56 3.89 -12.52 10.05
CA LEU A 56 2.70 -12.55 9.18
C LEU A 56 2.31 -13.97 8.77
N ALA A 57 3.28 -14.84 8.49
CA ALA A 57 3.02 -16.25 8.15
C ALA A 57 2.36 -17.00 9.32
N ILE A 58 2.79 -16.72 10.56
CA ILE A 58 2.18 -17.29 11.76
C ILE A 58 0.76 -16.74 11.94
N GLN A 59 0.56 -15.43 11.81
CA GLN A 59 -0.75 -14.80 11.93
C GLN A 59 -1.77 -15.40 10.95
N ALA A 60 -1.39 -15.51 9.67
CA ALA A 60 -2.24 -16.10 8.64
C ALA A 60 -2.54 -17.58 8.90
N ARG A 61 -1.57 -18.34 9.44
CA ARG A 61 -1.76 -19.74 9.80
C ARG A 61 -2.72 -19.91 10.97
N ASP A 62 -2.67 -19.04 11.96
CA ASP A 62 -3.56 -19.06 13.12
C ASP A 62 -5.01 -18.75 12.70
N GLU A 63 -5.18 -17.74 11.85
CA GLU A 63 -6.48 -17.40 11.24
C GLU A 63 -7.05 -18.57 10.43
N ALA A 64 -6.23 -19.22 9.60
CA ALA A 64 -6.65 -20.37 8.80
C ALA A 64 -7.06 -21.59 9.66
N ARG A 65 -6.56 -21.68 10.90
CA ARG A 65 -6.91 -22.75 11.85
C ARG A 65 -8.12 -22.42 12.72
N GLY A 66 -8.67 -21.20 12.61
CA GLY A 66 -9.72 -20.71 13.49
C GLY A 66 -9.27 -20.57 14.95
N ALA A 67 -7.97 -20.36 15.18
CA ALA A 67 -7.45 -20.06 16.49
C ALA A 67 -7.83 -18.63 16.92
N ASP A 68 -7.67 -18.32 18.21
CA ASP A 68 -7.87 -16.95 18.70
C ASP A 68 -7.00 -15.96 17.92
N HIS A 69 -7.59 -14.84 17.51
CA HIS A 69 -6.88 -13.82 16.75
C HIS A 69 -5.77 -13.20 17.59
N ARG A 70 -4.53 -13.33 17.13
CA ARG A 70 -3.35 -12.69 17.72
C ARG A 70 -2.90 -11.53 16.85
N PHE A 71 -2.61 -10.40 17.49
CA PHE A 71 -2.04 -9.24 16.82
C PHE A 71 -0.59 -9.50 16.41
N LEU A 72 -0.18 -8.94 15.26
CA LEU A 72 1.18 -9.07 14.75
C LEU A 72 2.24 -8.64 15.78
N GLY A 73 2.01 -7.56 16.52
CA GLY A 73 2.91 -7.09 17.57
C GLY A 73 3.11 -8.12 18.70
N GLN A 74 2.06 -8.84 19.07
CA GLN A 74 2.14 -9.93 20.06
C GLN A 74 2.96 -11.11 19.51
N ILE A 75 2.69 -11.52 18.27
CA ILE A 75 3.42 -12.62 17.63
C ILE A 75 4.92 -12.31 17.54
N LEU A 76 5.27 -11.10 17.08
CA LEU A 76 6.67 -10.67 16.97
C LEU A 76 7.36 -10.57 18.34
N MET A 77 6.60 -10.27 19.40
CA MET A 77 7.11 -10.28 20.77
C MET A 77 7.32 -11.71 21.29
N ASP A 78 6.38 -12.62 21.04
CA ASP A 78 6.49 -14.04 21.40
C ASP A 78 7.70 -14.71 20.72
N LEU A 79 8.01 -14.31 19.48
CA LEU A 79 9.20 -14.76 18.73
C LEU A 79 10.51 -14.14 19.23
N GLY A 80 10.46 -13.14 20.11
CA GLY A 80 11.63 -12.40 20.59
C GLY A 80 12.17 -11.35 19.61
N HIS A 81 11.44 -11.05 18.53
CA HIS A 81 11.81 -10.03 17.54
C HIS A 81 11.50 -8.62 18.02
N LEU A 82 10.50 -8.46 18.90
CA LEU A 82 10.14 -7.20 19.53
C LEU A 82 10.15 -7.31 21.05
N LYS A 83 10.53 -6.22 21.72
CA LYS A 83 10.32 -6.02 23.15
C LYS A 83 9.03 -5.24 23.38
N GLU A 84 8.41 -5.41 24.53
CA GLU A 84 7.19 -4.69 24.94
C GLU A 84 7.29 -3.17 24.72
N LYS A 85 8.41 -2.56 25.13
CA LYS A 85 8.65 -1.11 24.95
C LYS A 85 8.60 -0.68 23.48
N GLN A 86 9.11 -1.52 22.57
CA GLN A 86 9.11 -1.23 21.13
C GLN A 86 7.71 -1.35 20.54
N VAL A 87 6.92 -2.33 21.00
CA VAL A 87 5.50 -2.46 20.61
C VAL A 87 4.73 -1.22 21.03
N LEU A 88 4.89 -0.77 22.28
CA LEU A 88 4.22 0.43 22.80
C LEU A 88 4.62 1.69 22.01
N GLU A 89 5.89 1.82 21.61
CA GLU A 89 6.35 2.94 20.81
C GLU A 89 5.72 2.98 19.42
N VAL A 90 5.63 1.82 18.76
CA VAL A 90 4.94 1.67 17.47
C VAL A 90 3.47 2.06 17.61
N LEU A 91 2.77 1.54 18.63
CA LEU A 91 1.37 1.85 18.88
C LEU A 91 1.16 3.35 19.16
N ARG A 92 2.06 3.98 19.92
CA ARG A 92 2.02 5.43 20.15
C ARG A 92 2.05 6.17 18.82
N ILE A 93 2.98 5.86 17.92
CA ILE A 93 3.09 6.53 16.61
C ILE A 93 1.82 6.34 15.77
N LEU A 94 1.21 5.16 15.81
CA LEU A 94 -0.05 4.89 15.08
C LEU A 94 -1.24 5.68 15.64
N HIS A 95 -1.25 5.95 16.95
CA HIS A 95 -2.35 6.62 17.64
C HIS A 95 -2.12 8.11 17.90
N ASP A 96 -0.92 8.65 17.67
CA ASP A 96 -0.55 10.06 17.92
C ASP A 96 -1.13 11.05 16.90
N ARG A 97 -2.25 10.71 16.25
CA ARG A 97 -2.99 11.72 15.50
C ARG A 97 -3.64 12.67 16.52
N PRO A 98 -3.28 13.97 16.56
CA PRO A 98 -4.03 14.91 17.37
C PRO A 98 -5.49 14.82 16.92
N ARG A 99 -6.41 14.63 17.88
CA ARG A 99 -7.85 14.83 17.64
C ARG A 99 -8.01 16.27 17.14
N GLN A 100 -7.98 16.49 15.83
CA GLN A 100 -8.33 17.77 15.25
C GLN A 100 -9.82 17.97 15.52
N GLY A 101 -10.14 19.02 16.30
CA GLY A 101 -11.50 19.50 16.49
C GLY A 101 -12.19 19.01 17.76
N VAL A 102 -11.92 19.69 18.88
CA VAL A 102 -13.03 20.26 19.64
C VAL A 102 -12.64 21.72 19.90
N GLU A 103 -13.06 22.62 19.03
CA GLU A 103 -13.12 24.04 19.39
C GLU A 103 -14.14 24.15 20.52
N GLU A 104 -13.67 24.37 21.75
CA GLU A 104 -14.53 24.84 22.83
C GLU A 104 -14.93 26.28 22.51
N LYS A 105 -16.22 26.48 22.24
CA LYS A 105 -16.89 27.79 22.29
C LYS A 105 -17.43 28.05 23.68
#